data_AF-A0A7C2HBY1-F1
#
_entry.id   AF-A0A7C2HBY1-F1
#
_cell.length_a   1.000
_cell.length_b   1.000
_cell.length_c   1.000
_cell.angle_alpha   90.00
_cell.angle_beta   90.00
_cell.angle_gamma   90.00
#
_symmetry.space_group_name_H-M   'P 1'
#
loop_
_entity.id
_entity.type
_entity.pdbx_description
1 polymer ?
#
loop_
_entity_poly.entity_id
_entity_poly.type
_entity_poly.pdbx_seq_one_letter_code
_entity_poly.pdbx_strand_id
1 'polypeptide(L)'
;MRGTVKQVSATLILTLWLSFSLVYTPSAYTAETFAQNKTLMLLTDVIMLDLAKYNVTLLYDQVSYPAEYGGIAEEEVRYKLEANGSKLDVTAVYRNNILIYCLLGIREKSIPPFYAQAQPDNLIDKVRSFLDRYQRWAGSSQYQELKDALDMVSKVESTTVKLGNIKLTLLVEGSFASFQWSYVYDGSEQPGMDISFRDGDIWSFGEIYSIFKVGSTTIKVTKEEAISIARERAKSFSWKVGLGADALEVREFTVLETPVKAELSMQAREPLTLYPFWRVTLYLDKTYPGNIIGIVVGVWADTGEVRYIETLSYGGATFPEDMGVPTEQVSPQPTDVTLIVMIAAGVMIVIGVIALVIFRKIRSR
;
A
#
# COMPACT_ATOMS: atom_id res chain seq x y z
N MET A 1 -16.95 -19.69 70.19
CA MET A 1 -16.09 -18.65 69.56
C MET A 1 -15.02 -19.17 68.59
N ARG A 2 -14.46 -20.38 68.71
CA ARG A 2 -13.47 -20.92 67.74
C ARG A 2 -14.04 -21.33 66.37
N GLY A 3 -15.34 -21.63 66.27
CA GLY A 3 -15.98 -22.06 65.01
C GLY A 3 -16.27 -20.92 64.03
N THR A 4 -16.71 -19.76 64.55
CA THR A 4 -17.08 -18.59 63.73
C THR A 4 -15.88 -17.91 63.08
N VAL A 5 -14.70 -17.96 63.71
CA VAL A 5 -13.47 -17.39 63.13
C VAL A 5 -12.99 -18.18 61.91
N LYS A 6 -13.20 -19.51 61.88
CA LYS A 6 -12.80 -20.35 60.74
C LYS A 6 -13.67 -20.13 59.50
N GLN A 7 -14.97 -19.90 59.69
CA GLN A 7 -15.88 -19.63 58.57
C GLN A 7 -15.63 -18.26 57.93
N VAL A 8 -15.42 -17.21 58.73
CA VAL A 8 -15.13 -15.86 58.20
C VAL A 8 -13.82 -15.84 57.41
N SER A 9 -12.80 -16.58 57.86
CA SER A 9 -11.52 -16.65 57.15
C SER A 9 -11.63 -17.37 55.80
N ALA A 10 -12.46 -18.41 55.69
CA ALA A 10 -12.64 -19.14 54.42
C ALA A 10 -13.38 -18.29 53.39
N THR A 11 -14.39 -17.52 53.81
CA THR A 11 -15.14 -16.63 52.91
C THR A 11 -14.28 -15.48 52.39
N LEU A 12 -13.42 -14.90 53.23
CA LEU A 12 -12.48 -13.85 52.84
C LEU A 12 -11.41 -14.34 51.85
N ILE A 13 -10.90 -15.56 52.05
CA ILE A 13 -9.92 -16.14 51.11
C ILE A 13 -10.58 -16.41 49.76
N LEU A 14 -11.82 -16.93 49.74
CA LEU A 14 -12.53 -17.21 48.49
C LEU A 14 -12.89 -15.93 47.72
N THR A 15 -13.31 -14.88 48.42
CA THR A 15 -13.58 -13.57 47.79
C THR A 15 -12.31 -12.90 47.29
N LEU A 16 -11.19 -13.01 48.02
CA LEU A 16 -9.89 -12.54 47.50
C LEU A 16 -9.49 -13.32 46.23
N TRP A 17 -9.69 -14.64 46.22
CA TRP A 17 -9.36 -15.51 45.07
C TRP A 17 -10.23 -15.23 43.84
N LEU A 18 -11.54 -15.01 44.03
CA LEU A 18 -12.44 -14.60 42.94
C LEU A 18 -12.10 -13.20 42.41
N SER A 19 -11.75 -12.26 43.29
CA SER A 19 -11.32 -10.93 42.86
C SER A 19 -9.99 -10.96 42.08
N PHE A 20 -9.08 -11.87 42.43
CA PHE A 20 -7.82 -12.06 41.70
C PHE A 20 -8.04 -12.73 40.34
N SER A 21 -9.01 -13.65 40.22
CA SER A 21 -9.29 -14.32 38.94
C SER A 21 -10.03 -13.44 37.93
N LEU A 22 -10.74 -12.39 38.38
CA LEU A 22 -11.34 -11.38 37.51
C LEU A 22 -10.36 -10.29 37.05
N VAL A 23 -9.24 -10.09 37.74
CA VAL A 23 -8.20 -9.11 37.35
C VAL A 23 -7.19 -9.71 36.34
N TYR A 24 -7.17 -11.03 36.20
CA TYR A 24 -6.28 -11.77 35.29
C TYR A 24 -7.02 -12.43 34.12
N THR A 25 -8.16 -11.91 33.68
CA THR A 25 -8.49 -12.08 32.26
C THR A 25 -7.61 -11.08 31.52
N PRO A 26 -6.53 -11.51 30.81
CA PRO A 26 -5.95 -10.62 29.82
C PRO A 26 -7.09 -10.34 28.85
N SER A 27 -7.64 -9.13 28.95
CA SER A 27 -8.40 -8.56 27.85
C SER A 27 -7.35 -8.38 26.77
N ALA A 28 -7.09 -9.44 26.00
CA ALA A 28 -6.42 -9.34 24.73
C ALA A 28 -7.41 -8.65 23.79
N TYR A 29 -7.74 -7.39 24.09
CA TYR A 29 -8.07 -6.44 23.05
C TYR A 29 -6.77 -6.35 22.26
N THR A 30 -6.72 -7.09 21.16
CA THR A 30 -5.79 -6.78 20.08
C THR A 30 -6.01 -5.30 19.82
N ALA A 31 -5.07 -4.45 20.25
CA ALA A 31 -5.19 -3.03 20.02
C ALA A 31 -5.35 -2.86 18.51
N GLU A 32 -6.48 -2.32 18.07
CA GLU A 32 -6.72 -2.06 16.65
C GLU A 32 -5.54 -1.26 16.12
N THR A 33 -4.96 -1.73 15.03
CA THR A 33 -3.84 -1.03 14.42
C THR A 33 -4.32 0.29 13.84
N PHE A 34 -3.36 1.15 13.53
CA PHE A 34 -3.63 2.44 12.93
C PHE A 34 -4.38 2.30 11.58
N ALA A 35 -3.97 1.35 10.71
CA ALA A 35 -4.65 1.13 9.43
C ALA A 35 -6.05 0.54 9.58
N GLN A 36 -6.26 -0.36 10.55
CA GLN A 36 -7.59 -0.92 10.82
C GLN A 36 -8.58 0.20 11.12
N ASN A 37 -8.25 1.07 12.08
CA ASN A 37 -9.10 2.19 12.48
C ASN A 37 -9.28 3.22 11.37
N LYS A 38 -8.20 3.62 10.68
CA LYS A 38 -8.31 4.54 9.55
C LYS A 38 -9.17 4.00 8.42
N THR A 39 -9.14 2.69 8.17
CA THR A 39 -9.96 2.07 7.13
C THR A 39 -11.42 2.11 7.49
N LEU A 40 -11.77 1.76 8.73
CA LEU A 40 -13.17 1.85 9.17
C LEU A 40 -13.68 3.30 9.10
N MET A 41 -12.88 4.27 9.54
CA MET A 41 -13.21 5.70 9.40
C MET A 41 -13.34 6.14 7.94
N LEU A 42 -12.47 5.67 7.04
CA LEU A 42 -12.57 5.95 5.62
C LEU A 42 -13.91 5.41 5.05
N LEU A 43 -14.27 4.18 5.41
CA LEU A 43 -15.51 3.55 4.98
C LEU A 43 -16.74 4.32 5.48
N THR A 44 -16.74 4.80 6.73
CA THR A 44 -17.87 5.54 7.30
C THR A 44 -17.92 7.00 6.85
N ASP A 45 -16.79 7.69 6.87
CA ASP A 45 -16.75 9.16 6.81
C ASP A 45 -16.51 9.68 5.40
N VAL A 46 -15.88 8.86 4.54
CA VAL A 46 -15.59 9.22 3.14
C VAL A 46 -16.45 8.42 2.18
N ILE A 47 -16.51 7.10 2.32
CA ILE A 47 -17.32 6.27 1.43
C ILE A 47 -18.80 6.33 1.81
N MET A 48 -19.11 6.68 3.06
CA MET A 48 -20.46 6.77 3.61
C MET A 48 -21.16 5.42 3.72
N LEU A 49 -20.44 4.32 3.94
CA LEU A 49 -21.06 3.03 4.26
C LEU A 49 -21.69 3.09 5.66
N ASP A 50 -22.90 2.55 5.77
CA ASP A 50 -23.58 2.33 7.04
C ASP A 50 -23.08 1.04 7.68
N LEU A 51 -21.90 1.12 8.33
CA LEU A 51 -21.27 -0.07 8.91
C LEU A 51 -22.13 -0.74 10.00
N ALA A 52 -23.12 -0.05 10.58
CA ALA A 52 -24.04 -0.65 11.55
C ALA A 52 -24.99 -1.69 10.91
N LYS A 53 -25.17 -1.66 9.59
CA LYS A 53 -25.92 -2.69 8.84
C LYS A 53 -25.09 -3.91 8.48
N TYR A 54 -23.76 -3.80 8.56
CA TYR A 54 -22.84 -4.85 8.16
C TYR A 54 -22.30 -5.63 9.35
N ASN A 55 -22.19 -6.95 9.18
CA ASN A 55 -21.27 -7.75 9.96
C ASN A 55 -19.86 -7.56 9.38
N VAL A 56 -19.02 -6.80 10.08
CA VAL A 56 -17.65 -6.47 9.65
C VAL A 56 -16.69 -7.51 10.21
N THR A 57 -15.94 -8.19 9.34
CA THR A 57 -14.93 -9.19 9.72
C THR A 57 -13.57 -8.78 9.17
N LEU A 58 -12.57 -8.60 10.03
CA LEU A 58 -11.18 -8.46 9.61
C LEU A 58 -10.68 -9.80 9.09
N LEU A 59 -10.25 -9.83 7.83
CA LEU A 59 -9.68 -11.03 7.19
C LEU A 59 -8.16 -11.06 7.35
N TYR A 60 -7.52 -9.90 7.22
CA TYR A 60 -6.08 -9.79 7.18
C TYR A 60 -5.60 -8.41 7.59
N ASP A 61 -4.46 -8.39 8.26
CA ASP A 61 -3.70 -7.19 8.64
C ASP A 61 -2.20 -7.56 8.60
N GLN A 62 -1.45 -6.92 7.72
CA GLN A 62 -0.02 -7.15 7.56
C GLN A 62 0.74 -5.85 7.44
N VAL A 63 1.84 -5.82 8.18
CA VAL A 63 2.88 -4.81 8.02
C VAL A 63 4.07 -5.42 7.28
N SER A 64 4.54 -4.74 6.26
CA SER A 64 5.74 -5.05 5.49
C SER A 64 6.65 -3.82 5.39
N TYR A 65 7.92 -4.02 4.99
CA TYR A 65 8.92 -2.97 4.85
C TYR A 65 9.63 -3.07 3.50
N PRO A 66 8.91 -2.82 2.40
CA PRO A 66 9.43 -2.93 1.03
C PRO A 66 10.65 -2.03 0.81
N ALA A 67 11.73 -2.60 0.27
CA ALA A 67 12.99 -1.91 0.02
C ALA A 67 12.85 -0.82 -1.06
N GLU A 68 11.97 -1.02 -2.03
CA GLU A 68 11.65 -0.09 -3.11
C GLU A 68 11.04 1.24 -2.61
N TYR A 69 10.46 1.24 -1.41
CA TYR A 69 9.97 2.46 -0.76
C TYR A 69 10.92 2.95 0.35
N GLY A 70 12.18 2.50 0.33
CA GLY A 70 13.18 2.87 1.32
C GLY A 70 12.94 2.26 2.70
N GLY A 71 12.22 1.13 2.77
CA GLY A 71 11.93 0.46 4.03
C GLY A 71 10.92 1.19 4.91
N ILE A 72 10.08 2.06 4.34
CA ILE A 72 8.92 2.60 5.07
C ILE A 72 7.93 1.48 5.35
N ALA A 73 7.19 1.61 6.45
CA ALA A 73 6.11 0.68 6.77
C ALA A 73 5.00 0.77 5.72
N GLU A 74 4.65 -0.38 5.15
CA GLU A 74 3.45 -0.60 4.37
C GLU A 74 2.50 -1.48 5.19
N GLU A 75 1.26 -1.04 5.38
CA GLU A 75 0.25 -1.77 6.13
C GLU A 75 -0.94 -2.05 5.22
N GLU A 76 -1.24 -3.33 4.99
CA GLU A 76 -2.38 -3.79 4.21
C GLU A 76 -3.43 -4.38 5.14
N VAL A 77 -4.65 -3.86 5.07
CA VAL A 77 -5.80 -4.39 5.81
C VAL A 77 -6.89 -4.84 4.85
N ARG A 78 -7.51 -5.99 5.16
CA ARG A 78 -8.64 -6.53 4.42
C ARG A 78 -9.82 -6.82 5.32
N TYR A 79 -10.98 -6.30 4.93
CA TYR A 79 -12.24 -6.59 5.59
C TYR A 79 -13.21 -7.30 4.67
N LYS A 80 -14.07 -8.10 5.27
CA LYS A 80 -15.29 -8.64 4.66
C LYS A 80 -16.49 -8.00 5.35
N LEU A 81 -17.41 -7.43 4.58
CA LEU A 81 -18.63 -6.79 5.08
C LEU A 81 -19.83 -7.54 4.51
N GLU A 82 -20.68 -8.09 5.38
CA GLU A 82 -21.87 -8.84 4.96
C GLU A 82 -23.14 -8.30 5.62
N ALA A 83 -24.17 -8.04 4.81
CA ALA A 83 -25.46 -7.57 5.27
C ALA A 83 -26.55 -8.03 4.30
N ASN A 84 -27.57 -8.80 4.73
CA ASN A 84 -28.78 -9.16 3.97
C ASN A 84 -28.66 -9.13 2.42
N GLY A 85 -27.71 -9.89 1.85
CA GLY A 85 -27.48 -10.02 0.40
C GLY A 85 -26.57 -8.98 -0.27
N SER A 86 -26.03 -8.01 0.48
CA SER A 86 -24.90 -7.16 0.12
C SER A 86 -23.62 -7.74 0.73
N LYS A 87 -22.61 -8.01 -0.13
CA LYS A 87 -21.32 -8.55 0.28
C LYS A 87 -20.18 -7.76 -0.36
N LEU A 88 -19.33 -7.19 0.48
CA LEU A 88 -18.19 -6.37 0.06
C LEU A 88 -16.89 -6.98 0.62
N ASP A 89 -15.86 -7.03 -0.22
CA ASP A 89 -14.49 -7.13 0.25
C ASP A 89 -13.85 -5.74 0.19
N VAL A 90 -13.23 -5.32 1.27
CA VAL A 90 -12.47 -4.07 1.31
C VAL A 90 -11.01 -4.42 1.44
N THR A 91 -10.15 -3.86 0.59
CA THR A 91 -8.70 -3.87 0.77
C THR A 91 -8.22 -2.43 0.84
N ALA A 92 -7.44 -2.08 1.85
CA ALA A 92 -6.82 -0.77 1.96
C ALA A 92 -5.33 -0.94 2.24
N VAL A 93 -4.50 -0.16 1.53
CA VAL A 93 -3.04 -0.16 1.69
C VAL A 93 -2.61 1.22 2.14
N TYR A 94 -1.85 1.25 3.22
CA TYR A 94 -1.24 2.46 3.78
C TYR A 94 0.26 2.37 3.67
N ARG A 95 0.91 3.49 3.38
CA ARG A 95 2.36 3.62 3.45
C ARG A 95 2.70 4.80 4.32
N ASN A 96 3.46 4.55 5.38
CA ASN A 96 3.79 5.57 6.38
C ASN A 96 2.54 6.38 6.80
N ASN A 97 1.46 5.68 7.13
CA ASN A 97 0.18 6.25 7.57
C ASN A 97 -0.62 7.04 6.52
N ILE A 98 -0.20 7.03 5.26
CA ILE A 98 -0.88 7.66 4.11
C ILE A 98 -1.61 6.58 3.32
N LEU A 99 -2.89 6.79 3.02
CA LEU A 99 -3.66 5.87 2.19
C LEU A 99 -3.17 5.92 0.74
N ILE A 100 -2.75 4.77 0.22
CA ILE A 100 -2.26 4.63 -1.15
C ILE A 100 -3.36 4.15 -2.09
N TYR A 101 -4.18 3.23 -1.59
CA TYR A 101 -5.14 2.52 -2.38
C TYR A 101 -6.25 1.95 -1.49
N CYS A 102 -7.48 1.98 -2.00
CA CYS A 102 -8.61 1.27 -1.45
C CYS A 102 -9.43 0.62 -2.57
N LEU A 103 -9.77 -0.65 -2.40
CA LEU A 103 -10.62 -1.44 -3.28
C LEU A 103 -11.87 -1.89 -2.53
N LEU A 104 -13.03 -1.73 -3.17
CA LEU A 104 -14.33 -2.19 -2.71
C LEU A 104 -14.87 -3.22 -3.68
N GLY A 105 -14.50 -4.48 -3.45
CA GLY A 105 -14.95 -5.65 -4.19
C GLY A 105 -16.41 -6.00 -3.89
N ILE A 106 -17.36 -5.52 -4.70
CA ILE A 106 -18.76 -5.97 -4.64
C ILE A 106 -18.87 -7.39 -5.21
N ARG A 107 -19.14 -8.39 -4.35
CA ARG A 107 -19.23 -9.81 -4.78
C ARG A 107 -20.59 -10.19 -5.34
N GLU A 108 -21.66 -9.62 -4.81
CA GLU A 108 -23.04 -9.91 -5.23
C GLU A 108 -23.65 -8.66 -5.85
N LYS A 109 -23.74 -8.65 -7.18
CA LYS A 109 -24.24 -7.50 -7.96
C LYS A 109 -25.72 -7.16 -7.73
N SER A 110 -26.48 -8.02 -7.06
CA SER A 110 -27.92 -7.88 -6.91
C SER A 110 -28.34 -6.83 -5.89
N ILE A 111 -27.48 -6.46 -4.94
CA ILE A 111 -27.82 -5.49 -3.88
C ILE A 111 -26.70 -4.45 -3.76
N PRO A 112 -26.99 -3.14 -3.94
CA PRO A 112 -25.99 -2.10 -3.80
C PRO A 112 -25.48 -2.00 -2.36
N PRO A 113 -24.32 -1.35 -2.12
CA PRO A 113 -23.86 -1.06 -0.78
C PRO A 113 -24.89 -0.25 0.03
N PHE A 114 -25.01 -0.54 1.32
CA PHE A 114 -25.82 0.23 2.25
C PHE A 114 -25.04 1.48 2.65
N TYR A 115 -25.48 2.61 2.14
CA TYR A 115 -24.94 3.90 2.52
C TYR A 115 -25.70 4.49 3.72
N ALA A 116 -25.00 5.22 4.58
CA ALA A 116 -25.56 5.95 5.72
C ALA A 116 -26.45 7.12 5.27
N GLN A 117 -26.23 7.60 4.05
CA GLN A 117 -27.03 8.63 3.40
C GLN A 117 -27.20 8.33 1.92
N ALA A 118 -28.26 8.88 1.32
CA ALA A 118 -28.47 8.80 -0.12
C ALA A 118 -27.25 9.37 -0.87
N GLN A 119 -26.77 8.62 -1.87
CA GLN A 119 -25.72 9.09 -2.76
C GLN A 119 -26.34 9.91 -3.90
N PRO A 120 -25.64 10.94 -4.42
CA PRO A 120 -26.10 11.66 -5.62
C PRO A 120 -26.34 10.70 -6.79
N ASP A 121 -27.34 10.93 -7.63
CA ASP A 121 -27.58 10.06 -8.80
C ASP A 121 -26.53 10.29 -9.92
N ASN A 122 -26.04 11.53 -10.06
CA ASN A 122 -25.05 11.92 -11.05
C ASN A 122 -23.63 11.56 -10.60
N LEU A 123 -22.85 10.92 -11.48
CA LEU A 123 -21.51 10.45 -11.16
C LEU A 123 -20.51 11.58 -10.87
N ILE A 124 -20.59 12.71 -11.57
CA ILE A 124 -19.74 13.88 -11.32
C ILE A 124 -20.04 14.43 -9.92
N ASP A 125 -21.31 14.48 -9.52
CA ASP A 125 -21.70 14.92 -8.17
C ASP A 125 -21.28 13.92 -7.09
N LYS A 126 -21.29 12.61 -7.38
CA LYS A 126 -20.73 11.58 -6.50
C LYS A 126 -19.24 11.81 -6.27
N VAL A 127 -18.46 12.03 -7.34
CA VAL A 127 -17.02 12.32 -7.26
C VAL A 127 -16.76 13.61 -6.49
N ARG A 128 -17.49 14.69 -6.79
CA ARG A 128 -17.35 15.96 -6.07
C ARG A 128 -17.60 15.78 -4.57
N SER A 129 -18.68 15.09 -4.22
CA SER A 129 -19.05 14.80 -2.83
C SER A 129 -18.02 13.91 -2.13
N PHE A 130 -17.43 12.96 -2.85
CA PHE A 130 -16.33 12.13 -2.35
C PHE A 130 -15.10 12.99 -2.05
N LEU A 131 -14.66 13.82 -3.01
CA LEU A 131 -13.50 14.70 -2.84
C LEU A 131 -13.70 15.67 -1.68
N ASP A 132 -14.90 16.20 -1.46
CA ASP A 132 -15.21 17.07 -0.31
C ASP A 132 -15.05 16.37 1.04
N ARG A 133 -15.42 15.09 1.12
CA ARG A 133 -15.24 14.28 2.34
C ARG A 133 -13.80 13.87 2.52
N TYR A 134 -13.17 13.41 1.45
CA TYR A 134 -11.78 12.98 1.46
C TYR A 134 -10.84 14.14 1.79
N GLN A 135 -11.08 15.34 1.25
CA GLN A 135 -10.34 16.56 1.59
C GLN A 135 -10.38 16.86 3.09
N ARG A 136 -11.55 16.74 3.72
CA ARG A 136 -11.70 16.95 5.17
C ARG A 136 -11.03 15.85 5.99
N TRP A 137 -11.13 14.60 5.54
CA TRP A 137 -10.54 13.44 6.20
C TRP A 137 -9.00 13.45 6.13
N ALA A 138 -8.45 13.75 4.95
CA ALA A 138 -7.02 13.82 4.69
C ALA A 138 -6.38 15.14 5.16
N GLY A 139 -7.17 16.21 5.31
CA GLY A 139 -6.69 17.50 5.82
C GLY A 139 -5.77 18.26 4.86
N SER A 140 -5.84 18.01 3.55
CA SER A 140 -4.99 18.68 2.54
C SER A 140 -5.80 19.58 1.62
N SER A 141 -5.33 20.80 1.37
CA SER A 141 -5.97 21.73 0.44
C SER A 141 -5.77 21.34 -1.03
N GLN A 142 -4.88 20.40 -1.34
CA GLN A 142 -4.55 20.00 -2.72
C GLN A 142 -5.74 19.43 -3.50
N TYR A 143 -6.73 18.87 -2.80
CA TYR A 143 -7.92 18.31 -3.43
C TYR A 143 -8.85 19.38 -4.01
N GLN A 144 -8.68 20.66 -3.64
CA GLN A 144 -9.43 21.74 -4.26
C GLN A 144 -9.11 21.86 -5.74
N GLU A 145 -7.84 21.71 -6.13
CA GLU A 145 -7.44 21.79 -7.54
C GLU A 145 -8.00 20.61 -8.35
N LEU A 146 -8.13 19.42 -7.74
CA LEU A 146 -8.75 18.25 -8.36
C LEU A 146 -10.25 18.49 -8.62
N LYS A 147 -10.93 19.14 -7.67
CA LYS A 147 -12.34 19.54 -7.79
C LYS A 147 -12.53 20.61 -8.87
N ASP A 148 -11.65 21.61 -8.91
CA ASP A 148 -11.71 22.66 -9.92
C ASP A 148 -11.53 22.07 -11.34
N ALA A 149 -10.66 21.08 -11.50
CA ALA A 149 -10.52 20.33 -12.75
C ALA A 149 -11.79 19.49 -13.08
N LEU A 150 -12.43 18.90 -12.08
CA LEU A 150 -13.70 18.17 -12.24
C LEU A 150 -14.84 19.07 -12.71
N ASP A 151 -14.87 20.33 -12.27
CA ASP A 151 -15.91 21.29 -12.67
C ASP A 151 -15.86 21.66 -14.17
N MET A 152 -14.76 21.34 -14.86
CA MET A 152 -14.67 21.45 -16.31
C MET A 152 -15.40 20.31 -17.06
N VAL A 153 -15.77 19.23 -16.36
CA VAL A 153 -16.51 18.10 -16.91
C VAL A 153 -18.00 18.33 -16.75
N SER A 154 -18.72 18.50 -17.87
CA SER A 154 -20.17 18.78 -17.87
C SER A 154 -21.06 17.55 -18.01
N LYS A 155 -20.51 16.42 -18.48
CA LYS A 155 -21.24 15.19 -18.79
C LYS A 155 -20.41 13.96 -18.45
N VAL A 156 -21.09 12.87 -18.14
CA VAL A 156 -20.47 11.55 -17.87
C VAL A 156 -20.21 10.84 -19.20
N GLU A 157 -19.16 11.26 -19.90
CA GLU A 157 -18.66 10.64 -21.12
C GLU A 157 -17.14 10.69 -21.15
N SER A 158 -16.51 9.77 -21.90
CA SER A 158 -15.05 9.73 -22.00
C SER A 158 -14.50 11.07 -22.50
N THR A 159 -13.70 11.75 -21.68
CA THR A 159 -13.17 13.08 -21.99
C THR A 159 -11.84 13.31 -21.30
N THR A 160 -11.13 14.36 -21.72
CA THR A 160 -9.92 14.83 -21.05
C THR A 160 -9.95 16.34 -20.97
N VAL A 161 -9.78 16.86 -19.76
CA VAL A 161 -9.71 18.29 -19.46
C VAL A 161 -8.38 18.61 -18.80
N LYS A 162 -7.92 19.85 -18.94
CA LYS A 162 -6.66 20.32 -18.36
C LYS A 162 -6.87 21.67 -17.69
N LEU A 163 -6.45 21.77 -16.43
CA LEU A 163 -6.46 22.98 -15.62
C LEU A 163 -5.06 23.19 -15.04
N GLY A 164 -4.33 24.19 -15.53
CA GLY A 164 -2.94 24.40 -15.14
C GLY A 164 -2.07 23.17 -15.43
N ASN A 165 -1.42 22.63 -14.39
CA ASN A 165 -0.63 21.40 -14.45
C ASN A 165 -1.46 20.14 -14.18
N ILE A 166 -2.75 20.23 -13.86
CA ILE A 166 -3.60 19.06 -13.64
C ILE A 166 -4.30 18.67 -14.92
N LYS A 167 -4.23 17.39 -15.28
CA LYS A 167 -5.03 16.77 -16.33
C LYS A 167 -6.00 15.79 -15.67
N LEU A 168 -7.28 15.92 -15.97
CA LEU A 168 -8.30 14.95 -15.59
C LEU A 168 -8.75 14.20 -16.85
N THR A 169 -8.56 12.89 -16.85
CA THR A 169 -9.10 11.98 -17.84
C THR A 169 -10.27 11.22 -17.22
N LEU A 170 -11.46 11.41 -17.79
CA LEU A 170 -12.64 10.59 -17.50
C LEU A 170 -12.72 9.50 -18.56
N LEU A 171 -12.69 8.24 -18.14
CA LEU A 171 -12.91 7.06 -18.97
C LEU A 171 -14.27 6.46 -18.62
N VAL A 172 -15.11 6.22 -19.62
CA VAL A 172 -16.43 5.56 -19.46
C VAL A 172 -16.50 4.38 -20.44
N GLU A 173 -16.72 3.18 -19.90
CA GLU A 173 -16.83 1.94 -20.67
C GLU A 173 -17.92 1.03 -20.07
N GLY A 174 -19.07 0.95 -20.74
CA GLY A 174 -20.20 0.16 -20.25
C GLY A 174 -20.69 0.65 -18.89
N SER A 175 -20.58 -0.21 -17.86
CA SER A 175 -20.92 0.15 -16.48
C SER A 175 -19.73 0.60 -15.63
N PHE A 176 -18.54 0.69 -16.24
CA PHE A 176 -17.33 1.18 -15.61
C PHE A 176 -17.10 2.65 -15.94
N ALA A 177 -16.68 3.41 -14.94
CA ALA A 177 -16.20 4.78 -15.11
C ALA A 177 -14.99 5.05 -14.21
N SER A 178 -14.00 5.78 -14.69
CA SER A 178 -12.79 6.12 -13.92
C SER A 178 -12.40 7.58 -14.18
N PHE A 179 -12.13 8.29 -13.08
CA PHE A 179 -11.67 9.67 -13.06
C PHE A 179 -10.22 9.65 -12.63
N GLN A 180 -9.33 10.00 -13.56
CA GLN A 180 -7.89 9.92 -13.39
C GLN A 180 -7.29 11.31 -13.45
N TRP A 181 -6.81 11.79 -12.30
CA TRP A 181 -6.03 13.01 -12.24
C TRP A 181 -4.56 12.67 -12.42
N SER A 182 -3.87 13.47 -13.21
CA SER A 182 -2.42 13.42 -13.36
C SER A 182 -1.83 14.82 -13.35
N TYR A 183 -0.58 14.93 -12.91
CA TYR A 183 0.18 16.16 -12.90
C TYR A 183 1.12 16.19 -14.10
N VAL A 184 1.06 17.26 -14.88
CA VAL A 184 1.86 17.46 -16.09
C VAL A 184 2.97 18.46 -15.81
N TYR A 185 4.22 17.98 -15.86
CA TYR A 185 5.44 18.77 -15.68
C TYR A 185 6.29 18.68 -16.95
N ASP A 186 6.45 19.79 -17.67
CA ASP A 186 7.30 19.90 -18.87
C ASP A 186 7.12 18.74 -19.89
N GLY A 187 5.86 18.34 -20.10
CA GLY A 187 5.47 17.27 -21.02
C GLY A 187 5.54 15.85 -20.42
N SER A 188 6.04 15.69 -19.21
CA SER A 188 5.93 14.45 -18.43
C SER A 188 4.63 14.43 -17.65
N GLU A 189 3.92 13.31 -17.70
CA GLU A 189 2.69 13.11 -16.95
C GLU A 189 2.93 12.15 -15.79
N GLN A 190 2.53 12.55 -14.59
CA GLN A 190 2.61 11.76 -13.38
C GLN A 190 1.21 11.41 -12.89
N PRO A 191 0.88 10.13 -12.72
CA PRO A 191 -0.37 9.73 -12.10
C PRO A 191 -0.57 10.44 -10.75
N GLY A 192 -1.78 10.88 -10.50
CA GLY A 192 -2.20 11.48 -9.24
C GLY A 192 -3.21 10.59 -8.55
N MET A 193 -4.40 11.14 -8.33
CA MET A 193 -5.55 10.40 -7.80
C MET A 193 -6.28 9.65 -8.92
N ASP A 194 -6.77 8.45 -8.63
CA ASP A 194 -7.77 7.74 -9.42
C ASP A 194 -8.98 7.43 -8.54
N ILE A 195 -10.18 7.63 -9.08
CA ILE A 195 -11.43 7.17 -8.48
C ILE A 195 -12.22 6.45 -9.56
N SER A 196 -12.59 5.20 -9.31
CA SER A 196 -13.33 4.37 -10.24
C SER A 196 -14.65 3.88 -9.66
N PHE A 197 -15.60 3.65 -10.55
CA PHE A 197 -16.94 3.21 -10.26
C PHE A 197 -17.30 2.02 -11.15
N ARG A 198 -18.13 1.13 -10.61
CA ARG A 198 -18.70 0.00 -11.31
C ARG A 198 -20.17 -0.09 -10.98
N ASP A 199 -21.01 -0.18 -12.01
CA ASP A 199 -22.46 -0.26 -11.85
C ASP A 199 -23.01 0.94 -11.03
N GLY A 200 -22.32 2.09 -11.08
CA GLY A 200 -22.67 3.33 -10.38
C GLY A 200 -22.13 3.46 -8.95
N ASP A 201 -21.59 2.40 -8.35
CA ASP A 201 -21.00 2.38 -7.01
C ASP A 201 -19.47 2.54 -7.06
N ILE A 202 -18.88 3.09 -5.99
CA ILE A 202 -17.43 3.22 -5.90
C ILE A 202 -16.77 1.84 -5.89
N TRP A 203 -15.82 1.64 -6.79
CA TRP A 203 -15.11 0.38 -6.97
C TRP A 203 -13.71 0.44 -6.38
N SER A 204 -12.95 1.48 -6.72
CA SER A 204 -11.63 1.70 -6.16
C SER A 204 -11.29 3.18 -6.14
N PHE A 205 -10.34 3.54 -5.31
CA PHE A 205 -9.62 4.79 -5.48
C PHE A 205 -8.19 4.65 -4.95
N GLY A 206 -7.29 5.49 -5.44
CA GLY A 206 -5.89 5.47 -5.02
C GLY A 206 -5.21 6.81 -5.26
N GLU A 207 -4.18 7.06 -4.46
CA GLU A 207 -3.36 8.27 -4.51
C GLU A 207 -1.89 7.88 -4.34
N ILE A 208 -1.41 7.01 -5.23
CA ILE A 208 -0.09 6.37 -5.13
C ILE A 208 1.04 7.40 -5.08
N TYR A 209 0.88 8.54 -5.75
CA TYR A 209 1.92 9.56 -5.84
C TYR A 209 2.00 10.49 -4.61
N SER A 210 1.04 10.43 -3.68
CA SER A 210 1.04 11.28 -2.47
C SER A 210 2.24 11.06 -1.55
N ILE A 211 2.86 9.88 -1.58
CA ILE A 211 4.06 9.60 -0.79
C ILE A 211 5.33 10.18 -1.41
N PHE A 212 5.29 10.55 -2.69
CA PHE A 212 6.46 11.02 -3.40
C PHE A 212 6.59 12.54 -3.33
N LYS A 213 7.81 13.00 -3.08
CA LYS A 213 8.22 14.39 -3.23
C LYS A 213 8.82 14.60 -4.61
N VAL A 214 8.61 15.77 -5.19
CA VAL A 214 9.30 16.16 -6.42
C VAL A 214 10.64 16.81 -6.04
N GLY A 215 11.75 16.14 -6.32
CA GLY A 215 13.08 16.66 -6.02
C GLY A 215 13.52 17.73 -7.03
N SER A 216 13.16 17.56 -8.30
CA SER A 216 13.39 18.53 -9.36
C SER A 216 12.45 18.24 -10.52
N THR A 217 12.03 19.27 -11.26
CA THR A 217 11.38 19.14 -12.57
C THR A 217 12.29 19.58 -13.71
N THR A 218 13.51 20.02 -13.41
CA THR A 218 14.42 20.61 -14.41
C THR A 218 14.97 19.55 -15.36
N ILE A 219 14.68 19.72 -16.65
CA ILE A 219 15.25 18.91 -17.74
C ILE A 219 16.48 19.65 -18.29
N LYS A 220 17.67 19.08 -18.11
CA LYS A 220 18.93 19.60 -18.68
C LYS A 220 19.40 18.81 -19.89
N VAL A 221 18.95 17.56 -20.01
CA VAL A 221 19.26 16.65 -21.09
C VAL A 221 18.04 16.55 -21.98
N THR A 222 18.19 17.03 -23.20
CA THR A 222 17.16 16.94 -24.23
C THR A 222 16.90 15.49 -24.65
N LYS A 223 15.80 15.26 -25.36
CA LYS A 223 15.47 13.94 -25.90
C LYS A 223 16.58 13.41 -26.82
N GLU A 224 17.12 14.26 -27.68
CA GLU A 224 18.16 13.93 -28.64
C GLU A 224 19.50 13.61 -27.94
N GLU A 225 19.86 14.38 -26.92
CA GLU A 225 21.03 14.09 -26.08
C GLU A 225 20.87 12.77 -25.32
N ALA A 226 19.69 12.49 -24.76
CA ALA A 226 19.41 11.22 -24.09
C ALA A 226 19.53 10.02 -25.06
N ILE A 227 19.05 10.17 -26.31
CA ILE A 227 19.21 9.15 -27.36
C ILE A 227 20.70 8.95 -27.69
N SER A 228 21.47 10.03 -27.80
CA SER A 228 22.91 9.97 -28.05
C SER A 228 23.66 9.24 -26.92
N ILE A 229 23.39 9.60 -25.66
CA ILE A 229 23.94 8.93 -24.47
C ILE A 229 23.59 7.44 -24.48
N ALA A 230 22.34 7.09 -24.80
CA ALA A 230 21.89 5.71 -24.86
C ALA A 230 22.63 4.90 -25.94
N ARG A 231 22.77 5.46 -27.15
CA ARG A 231 23.51 4.81 -28.26
C ARG A 231 24.97 4.60 -27.91
N GLU A 232 25.61 5.59 -27.32
CA GLU A 232 26.99 5.49 -26.90
C GLU A 232 27.17 4.39 -25.84
N ARG A 233 26.28 4.34 -24.84
CA ARG A 233 26.31 3.30 -23.82
C ARG A 233 26.14 1.90 -24.40
N ALA A 234 25.23 1.75 -25.36
CA ALA A 234 24.91 0.47 -25.99
C ALA A 234 26.09 -0.16 -26.75
N LYS A 235 27.04 0.63 -27.29
CA LYS A 235 28.23 0.10 -27.99
C LYS A 235 29.08 -0.85 -27.16
N SER A 236 29.06 -0.67 -25.84
CA SER A 236 29.84 -1.47 -24.87
C SER A 236 29.00 -2.53 -24.14
N PHE A 237 27.71 -2.63 -24.47
CA PHE A 237 26.79 -3.51 -23.76
C PHE A 237 26.89 -4.96 -24.26
N SER A 238 26.66 -5.91 -23.37
CA SER A 238 26.50 -7.32 -23.69
C SER A 238 25.50 -7.95 -22.73
N TRP A 239 24.91 -9.08 -23.12
CA TRP A 239 24.05 -9.87 -22.25
C TRP A 239 24.34 -11.36 -22.39
N LYS A 240 23.94 -12.12 -21.37
CA LYS A 240 24.06 -13.58 -21.36
C LYS A 240 22.71 -14.24 -21.58
N VAL A 241 22.73 -15.34 -22.33
CA VAL A 241 21.55 -16.17 -22.62
C VAL A 241 21.81 -17.58 -22.13
N GLY A 242 20.90 -18.10 -21.30
CA GLY A 242 21.05 -19.37 -20.62
C GLY A 242 21.57 -19.25 -19.19
N LEU A 243 21.69 -20.38 -18.50
CA LEU A 243 22.17 -20.48 -17.12
C LEU A 243 23.52 -21.21 -17.08
N GLY A 244 24.33 -20.91 -16.06
CA GLY A 244 25.58 -21.63 -15.78
C GLY A 244 26.77 -21.20 -16.64
N ALA A 245 27.80 -22.06 -16.65
CA ALA A 245 29.07 -21.80 -17.32
C ALA A 245 28.94 -21.72 -18.86
N ASP A 246 27.91 -22.35 -19.42
CA ASP A 246 27.66 -22.45 -20.86
C ASP A 246 26.77 -21.31 -21.39
N ALA A 247 26.49 -20.29 -20.58
CA ALA A 247 25.68 -19.15 -21.00
C ALA A 247 26.34 -18.42 -22.18
N LEU A 248 25.61 -18.27 -23.27
CA LEU A 248 26.07 -17.56 -24.47
C LEU A 248 26.12 -16.06 -24.20
N GLU A 249 27.30 -15.46 -24.30
CA GLU A 249 27.44 -14.01 -24.23
C GLU A 249 27.25 -13.38 -25.61
N VAL A 250 26.24 -12.52 -25.76
CA VAL A 250 25.97 -11.75 -26.97
C VAL A 250 26.61 -10.38 -26.84
N ARG A 251 27.63 -10.13 -27.66
CA ARG A 251 28.35 -8.83 -27.75
C ARG A 251 28.17 -8.13 -29.09
N GLU A 252 27.84 -8.91 -30.12
CA GLU A 252 27.72 -8.41 -31.50
C GLU A 252 26.25 -8.26 -31.85
N PHE A 253 25.78 -7.02 -31.87
CA PHE A 253 24.44 -6.67 -32.32
C PHE A 253 24.42 -5.34 -33.06
N THR A 254 23.44 -5.17 -33.94
CA THR A 254 23.26 -3.93 -34.69
C THR A 254 22.08 -3.16 -34.11
N VAL A 255 22.34 -1.95 -33.63
CA VAL A 255 21.30 -1.01 -33.22
C VAL A 255 20.84 -0.22 -34.45
N LEU A 256 19.53 -0.18 -34.69
CA LEU A 256 18.95 0.61 -35.77
C LEU A 256 19.04 2.12 -35.50
N GLU A 257 19.21 2.91 -36.56
CA GLU A 257 19.06 4.37 -36.47
C GLU A 257 17.59 4.75 -36.20
N THR A 258 16.65 4.05 -36.84
CA THR A 258 15.21 4.17 -36.61
C THR A 258 14.53 2.79 -36.70
N PRO A 259 13.47 2.54 -35.92
CA PRO A 259 12.85 3.45 -34.95
C PRO A 259 13.68 3.61 -33.66
N VAL A 260 13.44 4.70 -32.94
CA VAL A 260 13.92 4.95 -31.57
C VAL A 260 12.77 5.53 -30.76
N LYS A 261 12.61 5.07 -29.53
CA LYS A 261 11.60 5.60 -28.59
C LYS A 261 12.32 6.26 -27.42
N ALA A 262 11.91 7.46 -27.04
CA ALA A 262 12.40 8.12 -25.84
C ALA A 262 11.21 8.73 -25.10
N GLU A 263 10.98 8.28 -23.87
CA GLU A 263 9.81 8.62 -23.06
C GLU A 263 10.27 9.32 -21.79
N LEU A 264 9.67 10.49 -21.51
CA LEU A 264 9.97 11.25 -20.30
C LEU A 264 8.97 10.87 -19.20
N SER A 265 9.50 10.42 -18.07
CA SER A 265 8.74 10.15 -16.85
C SER A 265 9.45 10.77 -15.65
N MET A 266 8.82 10.74 -14.48
CA MET A 266 9.49 10.99 -13.22
C MET A 266 9.75 9.66 -12.53
N GLN A 267 10.98 9.45 -12.08
CA GLN A 267 11.40 8.22 -11.42
C GLN A 267 12.06 8.54 -10.10
N ALA A 268 11.90 7.64 -9.12
CA ALA A 268 12.58 7.76 -7.85
C ALA A 268 14.08 7.51 -8.04
N ARG A 269 14.91 8.49 -7.66
CA ARG A 269 16.38 8.35 -7.54
C ARG A 269 16.77 8.04 -6.10
N GLU A 270 16.11 8.70 -5.18
CA GLU A 270 16.19 8.51 -3.74
C GLU A 270 14.83 8.00 -3.25
N PRO A 271 14.75 7.38 -2.05
CA PRO A 271 13.48 6.96 -1.49
C PRO A 271 12.44 8.08 -1.56
N LEU A 272 11.34 7.79 -2.25
CA LEU A 272 10.19 8.69 -2.38
C LEU A 272 10.49 10.06 -2.99
N THR A 273 11.60 10.23 -3.72
CA THR A 273 11.94 11.52 -4.35
C THR A 273 12.11 11.38 -5.86
N LEU A 274 11.20 12.03 -6.59
CA LEU A 274 11.06 11.93 -8.03
C LEU A 274 11.90 12.96 -8.78
N TYR A 275 12.54 12.50 -9.86
CA TYR A 275 13.35 13.30 -10.78
C TYR A 275 12.99 12.95 -12.24
N PRO A 276 13.14 13.89 -13.19
CA PRO A 276 12.84 13.63 -14.59
C PRO A 276 13.82 12.60 -15.15
N PHE A 277 13.30 11.68 -15.96
CA PHE A 277 13.99 10.47 -16.40
C PHE A 277 13.55 10.09 -17.80
N TRP A 278 14.55 9.90 -18.67
CA TRP A 278 14.37 9.37 -20.01
C TRP A 278 14.50 7.85 -20.00
N ARG A 279 13.46 7.18 -20.49
CA ARG A 279 13.53 5.77 -20.89
C ARG A 279 13.73 5.71 -22.41
N VAL A 280 14.92 5.36 -22.85
CA VAL A 280 15.26 5.27 -24.27
C VAL A 280 15.28 3.81 -24.72
N THR A 281 14.47 3.47 -25.72
CA THR A 281 14.46 2.15 -26.36
C THR A 281 15.14 2.24 -27.72
N LEU A 282 16.22 1.50 -27.86
CA LEU A 282 16.99 1.32 -29.08
C LEU A 282 16.64 -0.05 -29.69
N TYR A 283 16.05 -0.07 -30.89
CA TYR A 283 15.64 -1.32 -31.54
C TYR A 283 16.82 -1.96 -32.28
N LEU A 284 16.85 -3.30 -32.30
CA LEU A 284 17.85 -4.07 -33.03
C LEU A 284 17.35 -4.42 -34.44
N ASP A 285 18.28 -4.70 -35.36
CA ASP A 285 17.98 -5.02 -36.76
C ASP A 285 17.24 -6.37 -36.94
N LYS A 286 17.33 -7.25 -35.96
CA LYS A 286 16.65 -8.55 -35.90
C LYS A 286 16.47 -9.01 -34.46
N THR A 287 15.84 -10.16 -34.30
CA THR A 287 15.76 -10.84 -33.00
C THR A 287 17.08 -11.57 -32.72
N TYR A 288 17.68 -11.30 -31.58
CA TYR A 288 18.91 -11.93 -31.08
C TYR A 288 18.60 -13.03 -30.05
N PRO A 289 19.59 -13.89 -29.71
CA PRO A 289 19.41 -14.94 -28.70
C PRO A 289 18.77 -14.40 -27.41
N GLY A 290 17.83 -15.18 -26.86
CA GLY A 290 16.99 -14.75 -25.73
C GLY A 290 15.73 -13.98 -26.14
N ASN A 291 15.35 -14.03 -27.42
CA ASN A 291 14.24 -13.26 -28.00
C ASN A 291 14.40 -11.74 -27.81
N ILE A 292 15.65 -11.24 -27.85
CA ILE A 292 15.97 -9.84 -27.63
C ILE A 292 15.77 -9.05 -28.92
N ILE A 293 14.97 -7.99 -28.85
CA ILE A 293 14.58 -7.13 -29.99
C ILE A 293 15.05 -5.68 -29.81
N GLY A 294 15.58 -5.34 -28.64
CA GLY A 294 15.97 -3.98 -28.31
C GLY A 294 16.85 -3.89 -27.06
N ILE A 295 17.37 -2.70 -26.83
CA ILE A 295 18.10 -2.31 -25.62
C ILE A 295 17.37 -1.11 -25.02
N VAL A 296 17.14 -1.14 -23.71
CA VAL A 296 16.54 -0.04 -22.97
C VAL A 296 17.62 0.59 -22.12
N VAL A 297 17.76 1.91 -22.24
CA VAL A 297 18.70 2.70 -21.43
C VAL A 297 17.91 3.72 -20.63
N GLY A 298 18.16 3.73 -19.33
CA GLY A 298 17.63 4.69 -18.40
C GLY A 298 18.58 5.86 -18.18
N VAL A 299 18.16 7.09 -18.48
CA VAL A 299 19.00 8.29 -18.35
C VAL A 299 18.30 9.33 -17.50
N TRP A 300 18.98 9.84 -16.47
CA TRP A 300 18.48 10.95 -15.66
C TRP A 300 18.46 12.25 -16.48
N ALA A 301 17.31 12.89 -16.60
CA ALA A 301 17.13 14.03 -17.50
C ALA A 301 17.72 15.35 -16.96
N ASP A 302 18.01 15.43 -15.67
CA ASP A 302 18.61 16.57 -14.97
C ASP A 302 20.15 16.52 -14.91
N THR A 303 20.76 15.33 -15.04
CA THR A 303 22.21 15.10 -14.90
C THR A 303 22.88 14.45 -16.11
N GLY A 304 22.13 13.69 -16.92
CA GLY A 304 22.68 12.88 -18.02
C GLY A 304 23.30 11.56 -17.58
N GLU A 305 23.25 11.23 -16.28
CA GLU A 305 23.76 9.97 -15.76
C GLU A 305 22.91 8.78 -16.23
N VAL A 306 23.56 7.72 -16.69
CA VAL A 306 22.92 6.45 -17.04
C VAL A 306 22.64 5.65 -15.77
N ARG A 307 21.37 5.42 -15.48
CA ARG A 307 20.92 4.60 -14.34
C ARG A 307 21.06 3.11 -14.61
N TYR A 308 20.61 2.67 -15.78
CA TYR A 308 20.60 1.26 -16.16
C TYR A 308 20.67 1.08 -17.67
N ILE A 309 21.07 -0.11 -18.08
CA ILE A 309 20.97 -0.62 -19.43
C ILE A 309 20.54 -2.08 -19.37
N GLU A 310 19.48 -2.43 -20.08
CA GLU A 310 18.87 -3.76 -20.05
C GLU A 310 18.38 -4.17 -21.44
N THR A 311 18.08 -5.46 -21.61
CA THR A 311 17.54 -5.99 -22.86
C THR A 311 16.01 -5.86 -22.90
N LEU A 312 15.46 -5.66 -24.10
CA LEU A 312 14.02 -5.72 -24.38
C LEU A 312 13.73 -7.03 -25.11
N SER A 313 12.96 -7.93 -24.50
CA SER A 313 12.59 -9.22 -25.09
C SER A 313 11.13 -9.24 -25.61
N TYR A 314 10.87 -10.11 -26.59
CA TYR A 314 9.50 -10.46 -26.99
C TYR A 314 8.92 -11.49 -26.02
N GLY A 315 7.77 -11.18 -25.41
CA GLY A 315 7.00 -12.11 -24.58
C GLY A 315 7.21 -12.04 -23.07
N GLY A 316 8.09 -11.15 -22.57
CA GLY A 316 8.51 -11.16 -21.16
C GLY A 316 9.32 -12.42 -20.86
N ALA A 317 10.37 -12.31 -20.06
CA ALA A 317 11.04 -13.53 -19.61
C ALA A 317 10.06 -14.33 -18.76
N THR A 318 9.61 -15.49 -19.24
CA THR A 318 9.24 -16.57 -18.32
C THR A 318 10.52 -16.89 -17.56
N PHE A 319 10.61 -16.43 -16.33
CA PHE A 319 11.60 -16.96 -15.40
C PHE A 319 11.45 -18.48 -15.41
N PRO A 320 12.52 -19.27 -15.59
CA PRO A 320 12.41 -20.69 -15.30
C PRO A 320 11.93 -20.82 -13.86
N GLU A 321 10.84 -21.56 -13.65
CA GLU A 321 10.20 -21.84 -12.34
C GLU A 321 11.12 -22.55 -11.33
N ASP A 322 12.41 -22.70 -11.64
CA ASP A 322 13.35 -23.52 -10.89
C ASP A 322 14.59 -22.73 -10.42
N MET A 323 14.37 -21.47 -10.01
CA MET A 323 15.25 -20.88 -9.00
C MET A 323 14.74 -21.33 -7.64
N GLY A 324 15.15 -22.55 -7.25
CA GLY A 324 14.95 -23.07 -5.91
C GLY A 324 15.38 -22.04 -4.87
N VAL A 325 14.39 -21.38 -4.28
CA VAL A 325 14.56 -20.59 -3.07
C VAL A 325 15.11 -21.56 -2.03
N PRO A 326 16.31 -21.32 -1.45
CA PRO A 326 16.74 -22.11 -0.30
C PRO A 326 15.66 -21.95 0.75
N THR A 327 14.94 -23.03 1.03
CA THR A 327 13.98 -23.06 2.11
C THR A 327 14.79 -23.04 3.40
N GLU A 328 15.11 -21.85 3.90
CA GLU A 328 15.51 -21.71 5.29
C GLU A 328 14.32 -22.19 6.12
N GLN A 329 14.46 -23.41 6.66
CA GLN A 329 13.62 -23.87 7.76
C GLN A 329 13.81 -22.88 8.90
N VAL A 330 12.84 -21.98 9.06
CA VAL A 330 12.66 -21.21 10.29
C VAL A 330 12.34 -22.23 11.38
N SER A 331 13.39 -22.64 12.10
CA SER A 331 13.24 -23.36 13.35
C SER A 331 12.46 -22.45 14.30
N PRO A 332 11.34 -22.90 14.89
CA PRO A 332 10.63 -22.09 15.87
C PRO A 332 11.58 -21.86 17.05
N GLN A 333 12.05 -20.61 17.19
CA GLN A 333 12.69 -20.21 18.44
C GLN A 333 11.67 -20.42 19.56
N PRO A 334 12.00 -21.21 20.60
CA PRO A 334 11.13 -21.33 21.75
C PRO A 334 11.04 -19.95 22.39
N THR A 335 9.83 -19.39 22.44
CA THR A 335 9.53 -18.28 23.32
C THR A 335 9.80 -18.80 24.72
N ASP A 336 10.83 -18.25 25.37
CA ASP A 336 11.30 -18.69 26.67
C ASP A 336 10.29 -18.26 27.75
N VAL A 337 9.20 -19.01 27.85
CA VAL A 337 8.12 -18.84 28.85
C VAL A 337 8.68 -19.00 30.28
N THR A 338 9.85 -19.62 30.40
CA THR A 338 10.56 -19.86 31.66
C THR A 338 10.98 -18.56 32.35
N LEU A 339 11.33 -17.50 31.61
CA LEU A 339 11.69 -16.22 32.20
C LEU A 339 10.49 -15.50 32.86
N ILE A 340 9.31 -15.59 32.23
CA ILE A 340 8.08 -14.97 32.74
C ILE A 340 7.57 -15.72 33.98
N VAL A 341 7.68 -17.05 34.00
CA VAL A 341 7.32 -17.87 35.18
C VAL A 341 8.26 -17.60 36.36
N MET A 342 9.56 -17.39 36.13
CA MET A 342 10.51 -17.08 37.22
C MET A 342 10.28 -15.70 37.85
N ILE A 343 9.89 -14.69 37.06
CA ILE A 343 9.55 -13.35 37.60
C ILE A 343 8.28 -13.41 38.46
N ALA A 344 7.25 -14.14 38.01
CA ALA A 344 6.01 -14.31 38.77
C ALA A 344 6.23 -15.08 40.09
N ALA A 345 7.06 -16.14 40.09
CA ALA A 345 7.40 -16.89 41.30
C ALA A 345 8.19 -16.04 42.31
N GLY A 346 9.10 -15.18 41.84
CA GLY A 346 9.86 -14.26 42.70
C GLY A 346 8.98 -13.26 43.45
N VAL A 347 7.99 -12.68 42.77
CA VAL A 347 7.05 -11.73 43.40
C VAL A 347 6.19 -12.40 44.46
N MET A 348 5.74 -13.64 44.23
CA MET A 348 4.94 -14.40 45.20
C MET A 348 5.71 -14.74 46.48
N ILE A 349 7.01 -15.03 46.39
CA ILE A 349 7.87 -15.28 47.56
C ILE A 349 8.02 -14.01 48.39
N VAL A 350 8.23 -12.85 47.76
CA VAL A 350 8.38 -11.56 48.46
C VAL A 350 7.10 -11.20 49.22
N ILE A 351 5.93 -11.37 48.58
CA ILE A 351 4.63 -11.11 49.22
C ILE A 351 4.41 -12.08 50.40
N GLY A 352 4.77 -13.35 50.25
CA GLY A 352 4.70 -14.35 51.32
C GLY A 352 5.57 -14.00 52.53
N VAL A 353 6.81 -13.54 52.30
CA VAL A 353 7.73 -13.13 53.37
C VAL A 353 7.22 -11.88 54.09
N ILE A 354 6.72 -10.87 53.36
CA ILE A 354 6.14 -9.66 53.95
C ILE A 354 4.93 -10.01 54.82
N ALA A 355 4.02 -10.86 54.33
CA ALA A 355 2.87 -11.33 55.09
C ALA A 355 3.30 -12.06 56.37
N LEU A 356 4.33 -12.91 56.31
CA LEU A 356 4.84 -13.67 57.46
C LEU A 356 5.50 -12.75 58.52
N VAL A 357 6.21 -11.71 58.09
CA VAL A 357 6.81 -10.69 58.97
C VAL A 357 5.72 -9.88 59.68
N ILE A 358 4.68 -9.47 58.96
CA ILE A 358 3.52 -8.77 59.53
C ILE A 358 2.82 -9.68 60.56
N PHE A 359 2.63 -10.97 60.23
CA PHE A 359 2.00 -11.93 61.14
C PHE A 359 2.82 -12.15 62.42
N ARG A 360 4.15 -12.23 62.33
CA ARG A 360 5.03 -12.34 63.51
C ARG A 360 5.03 -11.08 64.36
N LYS A 361 4.95 -9.90 63.75
CA LYS A 361 4.88 -8.61 64.46
C LYS A 361 3.55 -8.42 65.20
N ILE A 362 2.45 -8.95 64.64
CA ILE A 362 1.13 -8.92 65.29
C ILE A 362 1.07 -9.92 66.46
N ARG A 363 1.75 -11.07 66.36
CA ARG A 363 1.73 -12.12 67.40
C ARG A 363 2.66 -11.84 68.59
N SER A 364 3.57 -10.87 68.47
CA SER A 364 4.51 -10.45 69.53
C SER A 364 4.04 -9.21 70.30
N ARG A 365 2.86 -8.68 69.96
CA ARG A 365 2.07 -7.77 70.78
C ARG A 365 0.88 -8.53 71.34
#